data_AF-A0A416E6D0-F1
#
_entry.id   AF-A0A416E6D0-F1
#
_cell.length_a   1.000
_cell.length_b   1.000
_cell.length_c   1.000
_cell.angle_alpha   90.00
_cell.angle_beta   90.00
_cell.angle_gamma   90.00
#
_symmetry.space_group_name_H-M   'P 1'
#
loop_
_entity.id
_entity.type
_entity.pdbx_description
1 polymer ?
#
loop_
_entity_poly.entity_id
_entity_poly.type
_entity_poly.pdbx_seq_one_letter_code
_entity_poly.pdbx_strand_id
1 'polypeptide(L)'
;MANHENLSTQFIYLRSTGEKISVPKEQRDAFYKEADRIRHKEQLHHRCMCSKKHLWECDGDCIGCKYHAVGDTLSLDIPTEDGEANMYDCIPNSSPSMENVIADRLLLDQLFNMLRELDPDADTIIQCWLDDYKISDRAIAEKLGRKQRTFADQMKKIRTELRKIRGY
;
A
#
# COMPACT_ATOMS: atom_id res chain seq x y z
N MET A 1 49.42 -2.90 -44.14
CA MET A 1 49.09 -1.80 -43.21
C MET A 1 48.36 -2.44 -42.05
N ALA A 2 48.99 -2.49 -40.88
CA ALA A 2 48.45 -3.19 -39.72
C ALA A 2 47.24 -2.42 -39.17
N ASN A 3 46.09 -3.09 -39.08
CA ASN A 3 44.94 -2.59 -38.35
C ASN A 3 45.33 -2.48 -36.88
N HIS A 4 45.48 -1.26 -36.38
CA HIS A 4 45.56 -1.00 -34.95
C HIS A 4 44.18 -1.26 -34.36
N GLU A 5 43.89 -2.54 -34.04
CA GLU A 5 42.85 -2.85 -33.07
C GLU A 5 43.29 -2.24 -31.74
N ASN A 6 42.65 -1.13 -31.36
CA ASN A 6 42.75 -0.57 -30.03
C ASN A 6 42.19 -1.61 -29.04
N LEU A 7 43.06 -2.51 -28.58
CA LEU A 7 42.85 -3.40 -27.44
C LEU A 7 42.77 -2.55 -26.16
N SER A 8 41.73 -1.73 -26.05
CA SER A 8 41.31 -1.20 -24.76
C SER A 8 40.90 -2.41 -23.93
N THR A 9 41.80 -2.87 -23.07
CA THR A 9 41.59 -4.00 -22.17
C THR A 9 40.25 -3.81 -21.48
N GLN A 10 39.31 -4.68 -21.78
CA GLN A 10 37.99 -4.62 -21.18
C GLN A 10 38.11 -5.08 -19.74
N PHE A 11 37.61 -4.26 -18.81
CA PHE A 11 37.72 -4.51 -17.38
C PHE A 11 36.41 -4.24 -16.66
N ILE A 12 36.24 -4.95 -15.54
CA ILE A 12 35.27 -4.62 -14.50
C ILE A 12 36.05 -4.09 -13.31
N TYR A 13 35.55 -3.02 -12.69
CA TYR A 13 36.07 -2.52 -11.43
C TYR A 13 35.27 -3.13 -10.27
N LEU A 14 35.94 -3.82 -9.35
CA LEU A 14 35.33 -4.27 -8.11
C LEU A 14 35.67 -3.30 -6.99
N ARG A 15 34.66 -2.62 -6.44
CA ARG A 15 34.86 -1.65 -5.38
C ARG A 15 35.34 -2.28 -4.07
N SER A 16 34.93 -3.51 -3.77
CA SER A 16 35.30 -4.23 -2.56
C SER A 16 36.81 -4.50 -2.46
N THR A 17 37.48 -4.76 -3.58
CA THR A 17 38.93 -5.01 -3.66
C THR A 17 39.71 -3.81 -4.21
N GLY A 18 39.04 -2.88 -4.88
CA GLY A 18 39.66 -1.75 -5.58
C GLY A 18 40.38 -2.14 -6.88
N GLU A 19 40.20 -3.38 -7.34
CA GLU A 19 40.94 -3.95 -8.47
C GLU A 19 40.18 -3.85 -9.80
N LYS A 20 40.93 -3.81 -10.89
CA LYS A 20 40.42 -3.89 -12.27
C LYS A 20 40.66 -5.29 -12.80
N ILE A 21 39.60 -6.06 -12.95
CA ILE A 21 39.67 -7.43 -13.46
C ILE A 21 39.46 -7.39 -14.98
N SER A 22 40.41 -7.93 -15.74
CA SER A 22 40.25 -8.04 -17.18
C SER A 22 39.26 -9.16 -17.52
N VAL A 23 38.25 -8.84 -18.32
CA VAL A 23 37.17 -9.76 -18.69
C VAL A 23 36.80 -9.60 -20.17
N PRO A 24 36.20 -10.62 -20.80
CA PRO A 24 35.63 -10.47 -22.13
C PRO A 24 34.50 -9.45 -22.16
N LYS A 25 34.25 -8.88 -23.34
CA LYS A 25 33.29 -7.80 -23.53
C LYS A 25 31.87 -8.11 -23.08
N GLU A 26 31.41 -9.32 -23.39
CA GLU A 26 30.05 -9.75 -23.05
C GLU A 26 29.82 -9.76 -21.54
N GLN A 27 30.82 -10.18 -20.76
CA GLN A 27 30.75 -10.18 -19.31
C GLN A 27 30.78 -8.77 -18.74
N ARG A 28 31.63 -7.90 -19.30
CA ARG A 28 31.69 -6.47 -18.92
C ARG A 28 30.36 -5.77 -19.17
N ASP A 29 29.82 -5.94 -20.36
CA ASP A 29 28.59 -5.26 -20.79
C ASP A 29 27.38 -5.79 -19.99
N ALA A 30 27.32 -7.10 -19.70
CA ALA A 30 26.29 -7.67 -18.82
C ALA A 30 26.39 -7.13 -17.38
N PHE A 31 27.60 -7.03 -16.83
CA PHE A 31 27.85 -6.51 -15.49
C PHE A 31 27.38 -5.05 -15.35
N TYR A 32 27.86 -4.15 -16.22
CA TYR A 32 27.48 -2.74 -16.12
C TYR A 32 26.02 -2.50 -16.51
N LYS A 33 25.40 -3.35 -17.35
CA LYS A 33 23.95 -3.27 -17.61
C LYS A 33 23.13 -3.50 -16.34
N GLU A 34 23.53 -4.44 -15.50
CA GLU A 34 22.87 -4.70 -14.22
C GLU A 34 23.13 -3.55 -13.22
N ALA A 35 24.38 -3.10 -13.11
CA ALA A 35 24.72 -1.94 -12.29
C ALA A 35 23.96 -0.67 -12.74
N ASP A 36 23.79 -0.45 -14.04
CA ASP A 36 23.01 0.63 -14.62
C ASP A 36 21.52 0.54 -14.26
N ARG A 37 20.94 -0.67 -14.30
CA ARG A 37 19.55 -0.92 -13.91
C ARG A 37 19.32 -0.53 -12.45
N ILE A 38 20.18 -0.98 -11.54
CA ILE A 38 20.09 -0.65 -10.12
C ILE A 38 20.27 0.85 -9.92
N ARG A 39 21.30 1.44 -10.53
CA ARG A 39 21.56 2.88 -10.43
C ARG A 39 20.38 3.72 -10.89
N HIS A 40 19.76 3.40 -12.03
CA HIS A 40 18.61 4.16 -12.52
C HIS A 40 17.41 4.07 -11.57
N LYS A 41 17.16 2.90 -10.98
CA LYS A 41 16.14 2.72 -9.94
C LYS A 41 16.45 3.60 -8.73
N GLU A 42 17.66 3.55 -8.21
CA GLU A 42 18.04 4.34 -7.03
C GLU A 42 18.08 5.85 -7.31
N GLN A 43 18.45 6.26 -8.53
CA GLN A 43 18.38 7.66 -8.97
C GLN A 43 16.93 8.17 -9.05
N LEU A 44 16.00 7.34 -9.51
CA LEU A 44 14.56 7.66 -9.53
C LEU A 44 14.03 7.93 -8.13
N HIS A 45 14.50 7.19 -7.14
CA HIS A 45 14.16 7.36 -5.72
C HIS A 45 15.03 8.40 -4.99
N HIS A 46 15.88 9.12 -5.73
CA HIS A 46 16.84 10.11 -5.18
C HIS A 46 17.84 9.53 -4.16
N ARG A 47 18.06 8.22 -4.17
CA ARG A 47 18.98 7.48 -3.28
C ARG A 47 20.38 7.31 -3.84
N CYS A 48 20.62 7.72 -5.09
CA CYS A 48 21.93 7.59 -5.73
C CYS A 48 22.40 8.90 -6.35
N MET A 49 23.57 9.36 -5.93
CA MET A 49 24.22 10.59 -6.40
C MET A 49 25.47 10.32 -7.26
N CYS A 50 25.62 9.10 -7.79
CA CYS A 50 26.74 8.74 -8.66
C CYS A 50 26.80 9.65 -9.89
N SER A 51 27.90 10.40 -10.05
CA SER A 51 28.09 11.27 -11.21
C SER A 51 28.55 10.49 -12.44
N LYS A 52 28.29 11.04 -13.64
CA LYS A 52 28.72 10.43 -14.92
C LYS A 52 30.21 10.09 -14.98
N LYS A 53 31.05 10.84 -14.26
CA LYS A 53 32.52 10.65 -14.23
C LYS A 53 32.96 9.38 -13.48
N HIS A 54 32.14 8.89 -12.54
CA HIS A 54 32.45 7.74 -11.69
C HIS A 54 31.58 6.51 -11.99
N LEU A 55 30.84 6.49 -13.11
CA LEU A 55 29.99 5.35 -13.46
C LEU A 55 30.79 4.06 -13.69
N TRP A 56 32.05 4.17 -14.11
CA TRP A 56 32.96 3.03 -14.25
C TRP A 56 33.35 2.40 -12.91
N GLU A 57 33.15 3.11 -11.78
CA GLU A 57 33.37 2.58 -10.41
C GLU A 57 32.12 1.86 -9.86
N CYS A 58 30.98 1.95 -10.56
CA CYS A 58 29.70 1.44 -10.08
C CYS A 58 29.60 -0.06 -10.32
N ASP A 59 29.54 -0.83 -9.24
CA ASP A 59 29.36 -2.28 -9.25
C ASP A 59 27.90 -2.72 -9.03
N GLY A 60 26.98 -1.76 -8.88
CA GLY A 60 25.56 -2.01 -8.63
C GLY A 60 25.23 -2.35 -7.17
N ASP A 61 26.21 -2.40 -6.28
CA ASP A 61 25.95 -2.57 -4.86
C ASP A 61 25.87 -1.20 -4.16
N CYS A 62 24.67 -0.83 -3.74
CA CYS A 62 24.44 0.44 -3.05
C CYS A 62 24.80 0.38 -1.57
N ILE A 63 24.96 -0.81 -0.98
CA ILE A 63 25.33 -0.97 0.42
C ILE A 63 26.78 -0.50 0.59
N GLY A 64 26.99 0.45 1.52
CA GLY A 64 28.29 1.08 1.75
C GLY A 64 28.82 1.91 0.57
N CYS A 65 27.98 2.26 -0.41
CA CYS A 65 28.40 3.13 -1.51
C CYS A 65 28.52 4.59 -1.03
N LYS A 66 29.67 5.22 -1.29
CA LYS A 66 29.95 6.62 -0.91
C LYS A 66 29.02 7.66 -1.54
N TYR A 67 28.30 7.29 -2.59
CA TYR A 67 27.34 8.14 -3.29
C TYR A 67 25.89 7.77 -2.99
N HIS A 68 25.64 6.80 -2.10
CA HIS A 68 24.29 6.47 -1.66
C HIS A 68 23.76 7.58 -0.75
N ALA A 69 22.52 7.97 -0.99
CA ALA A 69 21.79 8.98 -0.24
C ALA A 69 20.54 8.34 0.36
N VAL A 70 20.00 8.99 1.39
CA VAL A 70 18.75 8.57 2.04
C VAL A 70 17.56 8.66 1.06
N GLY A 71 17.61 9.61 0.12
CA GLY A 71 16.59 9.78 -0.92
C GLY A 71 15.19 9.95 -0.33
N ASP A 72 14.25 9.18 -0.86
CA ASP A 72 12.85 9.14 -0.43
C ASP A 72 12.58 8.28 0.83
N THR A 73 13.61 7.75 1.48
CA THR A 73 13.46 6.95 2.72
C THR A 73 13.78 7.76 3.97
N LEU A 74 12.83 8.55 4.46
CA LEU A 74 12.96 9.16 5.79
C LEU A 74 12.68 8.11 6.87
N SER A 75 13.59 8.00 7.84
CA SER A 75 13.33 7.17 9.02
C SER A 75 12.24 7.80 9.87
N LEU A 76 11.35 6.98 10.42
CA LEU A 76 10.34 7.44 11.38
C LEU A 76 10.96 7.76 12.75
N ASP A 77 12.17 7.28 13.00
CA ASP A 77 12.92 7.52 14.23
C ASP A 77 13.70 8.85 14.20
N ILE A 78 13.53 9.68 13.16
CA ILE A 78 14.17 10.99 13.10
C ILE A 78 13.56 11.87 14.20
N PRO A 79 14.37 12.41 15.13
CA PRO A 79 13.88 13.28 16.20
C PRO A 79 13.40 14.62 15.63
N THR A 80 12.44 15.25 16.31
CA THR A 80 12.04 16.65 16.08
C THR A 80 13.16 17.61 16.45
N GLU A 81 13.05 18.90 16.06
CA GLU A 81 14.07 19.93 16.35
C GLU A 81 14.38 20.05 17.85
N ASP A 82 13.36 19.86 18.70
CA ASP A 82 13.48 19.93 20.16
C ASP A 82 13.90 18.60 20.80
N GLY A 83 13.93 17.49 20.02
CA GLY A 83 14.33 16.16 20.49
C GLY A 83 13.33 15.45 21.40
N GLU A 84 12.14 16.00 21.62
CA GLU A 84 11.12 15.45 22.53
C GLU A 84 10.25 14.35 21.91
N ALA A 85 10.21 14.28 20.58
CA ALA A 85 9.41 13.32 19.81
C ALA A 85 10.16 12.90 18.54
N ASN A 86 9.67 11.88 17.86
CA ASN A 86 10.13 11.53 16.52
C ASN A 86 9.01 11.66 15.48
N MET A 87 9.34 11.44 14.21
CA MET A 87 8.37 11.49 13.12
C MET A 87 7.23 10.47 13.30
N TYR A 88 7.46 9.32 13.96
CA TYR A 88 6.42 8.34 14.27
C TYR A 88 5.37 8.89 15.23
N ASP A 89 5.79 9.59 16.30
CA ASP A 89 4.91 10.14 17.34
C ASP A 89 3.95 11.21 16.78
N CYS A 90 4.34 11.88 15.69
CA CYS A 90 3.53 12.90 15.04
C CYS A 90 2.50 12.34 14.05
N ILE A 91 2.52 11.04 13.74
CA ILE A 91 1.55 10.43 12.81
C ILE A 91 0.19 10.30 13.52
N PRO A 92 -0.87 10.95 13.02
CA PRO A 92 -2.19 10.83 13.64
C PRO A 92 -2.69 9.38 13.60
N ASN A 93 -3.21 8.91 14.73
CA ASN A 93 -3.88 7.61 14.76
C ASN A 93 -5.19 7.70 13.94
N SER A 94 -5.30 6.88 12.90
CA SER A 94 -6.50 6.80 12.06
C SER A 94 -7.66 6.02 12.70
N SER A 95 -7.45 5.48 13.90
CA SER A 95 -8.51 4.76 14.63
C SER A 95 -9.65 5.72 14.97
N PRO A 96 -10.92 5.27 14.89
CA PRO A 96 -12.05 6.09 15.27
C PRO A 96 -11.93 6.50 16.75
N SER A 97 -12.40 7.71 17.08
CA SER A 97 -12.53 8.13 18.47
C SER A 97 -13.57 7.26 19.19
N MET A 98 -13.44 7.15 20.51
CA MET A 98 -14.44 6.45 21.32
C MET A 98 -15.84 7.07 21.16
N GLU A 99 -15.91 8.39 21.00
CA GLU A 99 -17.16 9.12 20.73
C GLU A 99 -17.80 8.67 19.41
N ASN A 100 -17.02 8.51 18.35
CA ASN A 100 -17.51 8.00 17.07
C ASN A 100 -18.02 6.56 17.20
N VAL A 101 -17.28 5.70 17.92
CA VAL A 101 -17.71 4.31 18.16
C VAL A 101 -19.02 4.25 18.93
N ILE A 102 -19.19 5.10 19.95
CA ILE A 102 -20.44 5.20 20.73
C ILE A 102 -21.58 5.74 19.86
N ALA A 103 -21.34 6.79 19.07
CA ALA A 103 -22.34 7.36 18.17
C ALA A 103 -22.82 6.34 17.14
N ASP A 104 -21.90 5.62 16.49
CA ASP A 104 -22.22 4.56 15.52
C ASP A 104 -23.03 3.43 16.17
N ARG A 105 -22.68 3.03 17.40
CA ARG A 105 -23.43 2.02 18.15
C ARG A 105 -24.86 2.49 18.45
N LEU A 106 -25.02 3.71 18.96
CA LEU A 106 -26.34 4.26 19.27
C LEU A 106 -27.21 4.38 18.01
N LEU A 107 -26.63 4.81 16.89
CA LEU A 107 -27.32 4.86 15.61
C LEU A 107 -27.75 3.46 15.15
N LEU A 108 -26.87 2.46 15.26
CA LEU A 108 -27.19 1.09 14.89
C LEU A 108 -28.33 0.51 15.74
N ASP A 109 -28.32 0.75 17.05
CA ASP A 109 -29.38 0.33 17.96
C ASP A 109 -30.73 0.96 17.59
N GLN A 110 -30.74 2.24 17.22
CA GLN A 110 -31.94 2.93 16.73
C GLN A 110 -32.47 2.32 15.42
N LEU A 111 -31.57 2.02 14.48
CA LEU A 111 -31.95 1.41 13.19
C LEU A 111 -32.53 0.01 13.40
N PHE A 112 -31.97 -0.80 14.30
CA PHE A 112 -32.51 -2.12 14.62
C PHE A 112 -33.86 -2.04 15.32
N ASN A 113 -34.05 -1.09 16.24
CA ASN A 113 -35.35 -0.90 16.88
C ASN A 113 -36.43 -0.50 15.86
N MET A 114 -36.13 0.44 14.95
CA MET A 114 -37.05 0.79 13.87
C MET A 114 -37.33 -0.40 12.94
N LEU A 115 -36.31 -1.23 12.63
CA LEU A 115 -36.53 -2.42 11.82
C LEU A 115 -37.49 -3.41 12.48
N ARG A 116 -37.38 -3.61 13.80
CA ARG A 116 -38.30 -4.47 14.58
C ARG A 116 -39.73 -3.95 14.60
N GLU A 117 -39.92 -2.64 14.54
CA GLU A 117 -41.26 -2.04 14.41
C GLU A 117 -41.85 -2.25 13.01
N LEU A 118 -41.00 -2.28 11.97
CA LEU A 118 -41.43 -2.36 10.57
C LEU A 118 -41.56 -3.80 10.02
N ASP A 119 -40.84 -4.77 10.59
CA ASP A 119 -40.87 -6.16 10.14
C ASP A 119 -40.87 -7.14 11.32
N PRO A 120 -41.84 -8.07 11.42
CA PRO A 120 -41.88 -9.08 12.48
C PRO A 120 -40.70 -10.07 12.42
N ASP A 121 -40.07 -10.26 11.26
CA ASP A 121 -38.91 -11.15 11.08
C ASP A 121 -37.57 -10.38 11.18
N ALA A 122 -37.58 -9.16 11.74
CA ALA A 122 -36.42 -8.28 11.83
C ALA A 122 -35.17 -8.95 12.42
N ASP A 123 -35.30 -9.66 13.55
CA ASP A 123 -34.13 -10.29 14.19
C ASP A 123 -33.50 -11.38 13.31
N THR A 124 -34.31 -12.11 12.53
CA THR A 124 -33.81 -13.08 11.55
C THR A 124 -33.09 -12.39 10.40
N ILE A 125 -33.60 -11.24 9.92
CA ILE A 125 -32.95 -10.42 8.89
C ILE A 125 -31.61 -9.88 9.40
N ILE A 126 -31.58 -9.35 10.64
CA ILE A 126 -30.37 -8.85 11.29
C ILE A 126 -29.33 -9.97 11.40
N GLN A 127 -29.74 -11.16 11.85
CA GLN A 127 -28.84 -12.30 11.94
C GLN A 127 -28.27 -12.68 10.57
N CYS A 128 -29.07 -12.62 9.50
CA CYS A 128 -28.56 -12.87 8.15
C CYS A 128 -27.48 -11.88 7.74
N TRP A 129 -27.60 -10.60 8.10
CA TRP A 129 -26.55 -9.59 7.82
C TRP A 129 -25.32 -9.77 8.70
N LEU A 130 -25.47 -10.26 9.93
CA LEU A 130 -24.34 -10.61 10.80
C LEU A 130 -23.57 -11.83 10.27
N ASP A 131 -24.27 -12.83 9.75
CA ASP A 131 -23.68 -14.04 9.17
C ASP A 131 -22.98 -13.75 7.83
N ASP A 132 -23.62 -12.96 6.96
CA ASP A 132 -23.07 -12.52 5.68
C ASP A 132 -23.59 -11.11 5.31
N TYR A 133 -22.74 -10.11 5.46
CA TYR A 133 -23.09 -8.71 5.17
C TYR A 133 -23.38 -8.45 3.68
N LYS A 134 -23.03 -9.37 2.77
CA LYS A 134 -23.31 -9.27 1.33
C LYS A 134 -24.53 -10.10 0.90
N ILE A 135 -25.24 -10.72 1.84
CA ILE A 135 -26.40 -11.55 1.51
C ILE A 135 -27.44 -10.74 0.73
N SER A 136 -27.96 -11.34 -0.35
CA SER A 136 -28.98 -10.71 -1.19
C SER A 136 -30.37 -10.78 -0.55
N ASP A 137 -31.23 -9.80 -0.81
CA ASP A 137 -32.65 -9.81 -0.41
C ASP A 137 -33.36 -11.10 -0.87
N ARG A 138 -32.93 -11.66 -2.00
CA ARG A 138 -33.46 -12.92 -2.54
C ARG A 138 -33.19 -14.10 -1.61
N ALA A 139 -31.96 -14.20 -1.11
CA ALA A 139 -31.53 -15.27 -0.22
C ALA A 139 -32.18 -15.12 1.17
N ILE A 140 -32.31 -13.88 1.66
CA ILE A 140 -33.05 -13.61 2.90
C ILE A 140 -34.52 -14.02 2.74
N ALA A 141 -35.18 -13.64 1.63
CA ALA A 141 -36.57 -14.01 1.38
C ALA A 141 -36.78 -15.52 1.33
N GLU A 142 -35.86 -16.26 0.71
CA GLU A 142 -35.89 -17.72 0.66
C GLU A 142 -35.76 -18.34 2.06
N LYS A 143 -34.83 -17.85 2.89
CA LYS A 143 -34.66 -18.28 4.29
C LYS A 143 -35.91 -18.01 5.14
N LEU A 144 -36.61 -16.90 4.87
CA LEU A 144 -37.86 -16.53 5.54
C LEU A 144 -39.11 -17.21 4.93
N GLY A 145 -38.98 -17.97 3.84
CA GLY A 145 -40.12 -18.55 3.13
C GLY A 145 -41.06 -17.51 2.50
N ARG A 146 -40.58 -16.28 2.27
CA ARG A 146 -41.36 -15.17 1.71
C ARG A 146 -41.19 -15.07 0.19
N LYS A 147 -42.24 -14.58 -0.49
CA LYS A 147 -42.18 -14.35 -1.95
C LYS A 147 -41.14 -13.25 -2.26
N GLN A 148 -40.11 -13.61 -3.03
CA GLN A 148 -38.95 -12.75 -3.32
C GLN A 148 -39.31 -11.33 -3.79
N ARG A 149 -40.22 -11.17 -4.76
CA ARG A 149 -40.64 -9.84 -5.27
C ARG A 149 -41.29 -8.99 -4.17
N THR A 150 -42.19 -9.57 -3.40
CA THR A 150 -42.90 -8.88 -2.31
C THR A 150 -41.92 -8.46 -1.21
N PHE A 151 -41.00 -9.35 -0.84
CA PHE A 151 -39.97 -9.03 0.15
C PHE A 151 -39.03 -7.91 -0.33
N ALA A 152 -38.59 -7.95 -1.58
CA ALA A 152 -37.75 -6.90 -2.15
C ALA A 152 -38.44 -5.52 -2.14
N ASP A 153 -39.73 -5.45 -2.47
CA ASP A 153 -40.48 -4.20 -2.43
C ASP A 153 -40.74 -3.71 -1.00
N GLN A 154 -40.95 -4.62 -0.05
CA GLN A 154 -41.03 -4.30 1.38
C GLN A 154 -39.69 -3.74 1.88
N MET A 155 -38.56 -4.39 1.57
CA MET A 155 -37.23 -3.94 1.95
C MET A 155 -36.87 -2.58 1.36
N LYS A 156 -37.35 -2.24 0.16
CA LYS A 156 -37.21 -0.87 -0.38
C LYS A 156 -37.89 0.16 0.53
N LYS A 157 -39.12 -0.12 0.99
CA LYS A 157 -39.85 0.79 1.91
C LYS A 157 -39.15 0.91 3.25
N ILE A 158 -38.75 -0.22 3.84
CA ILE A 158 -38.02 -0.26 5.10
C ILE A 158 -36.73 0.56 5.00
N ARG A 159 -35.93 0.37 3.95
CA ARG A 159 -34.70 1.17 3.73
C ARG A 159 -34.98 2.66 3.59
N THR A 160 -36.11 3.05 2.99
CA THR A 160 -36.52 4.46 2.92
C THR A 160 -36.81 5.03 4.30
N GLU A 161 -37.52 4.29 5.16
CA GLU A 161 -37.79 4.73 6.54
C GLU A 161 -36.50 4.80 7.37
N LEU A 162 -35.63 3.80 7.27
CA LEU A 162 -34.33 3.78 7.96
C LEU A 162 -33.40 4.93 7.53
N ARG A 163 -33.47 5.38 6.27
CA ARG A 163 -32.69 6.54 5.79
C ARG A 163 -33.09 7.85 6.49
N LYS A 164 -34.38 8.01 6.84
CA LYS A 164 -34.86 9.21 7.55
C LYS A 164 -34.20 9.34 8.92
N ILE A 165 -33.98 8.23 9.62
CA ILE A 165 -33.27 8.20 10.92
C ILE A 165 -31.82 8.65 10.76
N ARG A 166 -31.18 8.21 9.68
CA ARG A 166 -29.78 8.57 9.38
C ARG A 166 -29.61 10.04 8.97
N GLY A 167 -30.69 10.78 8.70
CA GLY A 167 -30.67 12.21 8.39
C GLY A 167 -30.34 12.56 6.93
N TYR A 168 -30.65 11.68 5.97
CA TYR A 168 -30.52 11.94 4.52
C TYR A 168 -31.86 12.19 3.85
#